data_AF-A0A973LVL4-F1
#
_entry.id   AF-A0A973LVL4-F1
#
_cell.length_a   1.000
_cell.length_b   1.000
_cell.length_c   1.000
_cell.angle_alpha   90.00
_cell.angle_beta   90.00
_cell.angle_gamma   90.00
#
_symmetry.space_group_name_H-M   'P 1'
#
loop_
_entity.id
_entity.type
_entity.pdbx_description
1 polymer ?
#
loop_
_entity_poly.entity_id
_entity_poly.type
_entity_poly.pdbx_seq_one_letter_code
_entity_poly.pdbx_strand_id
1 'polypeptide(L)'
;MSCWSVLPVLYAVLVLVLRAHGENTWTAIFGPIGTTLTVAMYLAVGVTGLFALADRQRSGRPGAAASLTEPWTPDRLTTADDPRPARWSDLIGDIVLVAALIAALFAQRTLSPVTTTEGAPVPIVDPALWAFWIPYFIAVIVLVLLVKAVGLRQRRWTAPTALARTALTLVGTVPLAWLFWQAQVLNHALTHDTGALPARGSWIAWLAIMVLALVTIGSLLQSWRPRNRHRAGDTDTGSLHAGPER
;
A
#
# COMPACT_ATOMS: atom_id res chain seq x y z
N MET A 1 -25.10 5.23 -5.21
CA MET A 1 -24.01 5.05 -6.18
C MET A 1 -22.72 4.85 -5.41
N SER A 2 -22.10 3.68 -5.51
CA SER A 2 -20.88 3.35 -4.78
C SER A 2 -19.72 4.25 -5.27
N CYS A 3 -18.93 4.81 -4.35
CA CYS A 3 -17.78 5.67 -4.65
C CYS A 3 -16.80 5.05 -5.67
N TRP A 4 -16.80 3.72 -5.77
CA TRP A 4 -16.02 2.94 -6.73
C TRP A 4 -16.39 3.15 -8.21
N SER A 5 -17.62 3.58 -8.52
CA SER A 5 -18.05 3.80 -9.91
C SER A 5 -17.57 5.14 -10.48
N VAL A 6 -17.14 6.08 -9.63
CA VAL A 6 -16.73 7.43 -10.06
C VAL A 6 -15.43 7.39 -10.85
N LEU A 7 -14.50 6.53 -10.48
CA LEU A 7 -13.20 6.41 -11.12
C LEU A 7 -13.24 5.91 -12.58
N PRO A 8 -13.91 4.78 -12.90
CA PRO A 8 -14.00 4.33 -14.28
C PRO A 8 -14.76 5.32 -15.17
N VAL A 9 -15.78 6.01 -14.64
CA VAL A 9 -16.52 7.05 -15.37
C VAL A 9 -15.63 8.26 -15.65
N LEU A 10 -14.90 8.76 -14.65
CA LEU A 10 -13.94 9.86 -14.81
C LEU A 10 -12.87 9.52 -15.86
N TYR A 11 -12.30 8.32 -15.77
CA TYR A 11 -11.30 7.84 -16.73
C TYR A 11 -11.88 7.82 -18.15
N ALA A 12 -13.07 7.24 -18.33
CA ALA A 12 -13.73 7.18 -19.64
C ALA A 12 -13.99 8.57 -20.22
N VAL A 13 -14.44 9.53 -19.40
CA VAL A 13 -14.65 10.93 -19.82
C VAL A 13 -13.35 11.57 -20.25
N LEU A 14 -12.25 11.42 -19.49
CA LEU A 14 -10.95 11.97 -19.83
C LEU A 14 -10.40 11.40 -21.14
N VAL A 15 -10.51 10.08 -21.35
CA VAL A 15 -10.15 9.42 -22.62
C VAL A 15 -10.95 10.03 -23.78
N LEU A 16 -12.26 10.22 -23.60
CA LEU A 16 -13.14 10.75 -24.64
C LEU A 16 -12.80 12.20 -24.99
N VAL A 17 -12.48 13.02 -23.99
CA VAL A 17 -12.07 14.43 -24.17
C VAL A 17 -10.76 14.53 -24.94
N LEU A 18 -9.73 13.77 -24.56
CA LEU A 18 -8.44 13.77 -25.27
C LEU A 18 -8.60 13.26 -26.70
N ARG A 19 -9.45 12.25 -26.91
CA ARG A 19 -9.76 11.77 -28.25
C ARG A 19 -10.50 12.81 -29.10
N ALA A 20 -11.42 13.56 -28.50
CA ALA A 20 -12.13 14.66 -29.16
C ALA A 20 -11.20 15.84 -29.51
N HIS A 21 -10.09 16.01 -28.80
CA HIS A 21 -9.04 16.98 -29.12
C HIS A 21 -8.06 16.51 -30.21
N GLY A 22 -8.30 15.33 -30.79
CA GLY A 22 -7.51 14.83 -31.92
C GLY A 22 -6.19 14.19 -31.50
N GLU A 23 -5.98 13.93 -30.21
CA GLU A 23 -4.77 13.27 -29.75
C GLU A 23 -4.65 11.83 -30.28
N ASN A 24 -3.41 11.33 -30.35
CA ASN A 24 -3.10 9.96 -30.73
C ASN A 24 -3.74 8.97 -29.75
N THR A 25 -4.15 7.80 -30.27
CA THR A 25 -4.86 6.76 -29.48
C THR A 25 -4.09 6.38 -28.21
N TRP A 26 -2.76 6.39 -28.26
CA TRP A 26 -1.92 6.06 -27.13
C TRP A 26 -1.94 7.13 -26.02
N THR A 27 -1.89 8.43 -26.33
CA THR A 27 -1.99 9.46 -25.29
C THR A 27 -3.41 9.56 -24.75
N ALA A 28 -4.44 9.34 -25.58
CA ALA A 28 -5.82 9.32 -25.10
C ALA A 28 -6.05 8.22 -24.05
N ILE A 29 -5.38 7.07 -24.18
CA ILE A 29 -5.47 5.96 -23.22
C ILE A 29 -4.58 6.21 -21.99
N PHE A 30 -3.31 6.60 -22.20
CA PHE A 30 -2.34 6.67 -21.10
C PHE A 30 -2.30 8.03 -20.39
N GLY A 31 -2.66 9.12 -21.06
CA GLY A 31 -2.69 10.48 -20.52
C GLY A 31 -3.57 10.65 -19.28
N PRO A 32 -4.81 10.14 -19.27
CA PRO A 32 -5.71 10.23 -18.10
C PRO A 32 -5.25 9.46 -16.87
N ILE A 33 -4.31 8.52 -17.00
CA ILE A 33 -3.96 7.61 -15.90
C ILE A 33 -3.43 8.38 -14.71
N GLY A 34 -2.57 9.37 -14.93
CA GLY A 34 -2.04 10.21 -13.86
C GLY A 34 -3.15 10.93 -13.11
N THR A 35 -4.03 11.63 -13.83
CA THR A 35 -5.15 12.38 -13.26
C THR A 35 -6.14 11.47 -12.53
N THR A 36 -6.44 10.30 -13.12
CA THR A 36 -7.37 9.34 -12.51
C THR A 36 -6.78 8.74 -11.24
N LEU A 37 -5.49 8.41 -11.23
CA LEU A 37 -4.78 7.91 -10.06
C LEU A 37 -4.72 8.97 -8.96
N THR A 38 -4.47 10.23 -9.33
CA THR A 38 -4.54 11.38 -8.41
C THR A 38 -5.91 11.48 -7.76
N VAL A 39 -6.99 11.46 -8.54
CA VAL A 39 -8.35 11.55 -8.00
C VAL A 39 -8.68 10.34 -7.13
N ALA A 40 -8.29 9.14 -7.55
CA ALA A 40 -8.43 7.92 -6.75
C ALA A 40 -7.76 8.07 -5.39
N MET A 41 -6.56 8.65 -5.38
CA MET A 41 -5.80 8.90 -4.16
C MET A 41 -6.44 9.94 -3.26
N TYR A 42 -6.90 11.07 -3.81
CA TYR A 42 -7.64 12.07 -3.04
C TYR A 42 -8.92 11.50 -2.44
N LEU A 43 -9.61 10.63 -3.17
CA LEU A 43 -10.77 9.92 -2.63
C LEU A 43 -10.34 8.94 -1.53
N ALA A 44 -9.33 8.11 -1.77
CA ALA A 44 -8.89 7.12 -0.80
C ALA A 44 -8.38 7.77 0.50
N VAL A 45 -7.43 8.71 0.40
CA VAL A 45 -6.85 9.38 1.57
C VAL A 45 -7.80 10.41 2.15
N GLY A 46 -8.48 11.20 1.32
CA GLY A 46 -9.39 12.24 1.78
C GLY A 46 -10.60 11.64 2.50
N VAL A 47 -11.25 10.62 1.91
CA VAL A 47 -12.41 9.98 2.55
C VAL A 47 -11.98 9.19 3.78
N THR A 48 -10.92 8.38 3.69
CA THR A 48 -10.43 7.60 4.85
C THR A 48 -9.94 8.52 5.96
N GLY A 49 -9.22 9.59 5.61
CA GLY A 49 -8.72 10.60 6.53
C GLY A 49 -9.84 11.39 7.21
N LEU A 50 -10.87 11.81 6.46
CA LEU A 50 -12.07 12.43 7.04
C LEU A 50 -12.78 11.47 7.99
N PHE A 51 -12.92 10.21 7.61
CA PHE A 51 -13.60 9.23 8.45
C PHE A 51 -12.80 8.97 9.73
N ALA A 52 -11.48 8.80 9.62
CA ALA A 52 -10.59 8.64 10.76
C ALA A 52 -10.59 9.88 11.68
N LEU A 53 -10.62 11.09 11.10
CA LEU A 53 -10.69 12.33 11.87
C LEU A 53 -12.05 12.49 12.56
N ALA A 54 -13.14 12.21 11.85
CA ALA A 54 -14.49 12.24 12.39
C ALA A 54 -14.67 11.21 13.51
N ASP A 55 -14.14 10.00 13.33
CA ASP A 55 -14.16 8.93 14.33
C ASP A 55 -13.35 9.30 15.57
N ARG A 56 -12.16 9.90 15.38
CA ARG A 56 -11.33 10.39 16.49
C ARG A 56 -11.99 11.55 17.25
N GLN A 57 -12.69 12.45 16.57
CA GLN A 57 -13.44 13.54 17.20
C GLN A 57 -14.70 13.05 17.91
N ARG A 58 -15.36 12.00 17.42
CA ARG A 58 -16.49 11.35 18.10
C ARG A 58 -16.04 10.59 19.34
N SER A 59 -14.95 9.84 19.24
CA SER A 59 -14.36 9.08 20.35
C SER A 59 -13.81 9.97 21.48
N GLY A 60 -13.46 11.22 21.18
CA GLY A 60 -12.97 12.20 22.16
C GLY A 60 -14.06 13.00 22.89
N ARG A 61 -15.35 12.85 22.54
CA ARG A 61 -16.45 13.55 23.23
C ARG A 61 -16.98 12.68 24.39
N PRO A 62 -16.87 13.14 25.65
CA PRO A 62 -17.59 12.51 26.77
C PRO A 62 -19.09 12.62 26.48
N GLY A 63 -19.76 11.49 26.22
CA GLY A 63 -21.20 11.44 25.94
C GLY A 63 -21.60 10.96 24.53
N ALA A 64 -20.66 10.73 23.60
CA ALA A 64 -21.02 10.16 22.29
C ALA A 64 -21.55 8.71 22.36
N ALA A 65 -21.31 8.01 23.47
CA ALA A 65 -21.90 6.70 23.77
C ALA A 65 -23.35 6.77 24.28
N ALA A 66 -23.87 7.97 24.60
CA ALA A 66 -25.20 8.14 25.21
C ALA A 66 -26.36 8.09 24.20
N SER A 67 -26.07 8.14 22.89
CA SER A 67 -27.09 8.07 21.82
C SER A 67 -27.27 6.66 21.25
N LEU A 68 -26.58 5.65 21.79
CA LEU A 68 -26.85 4.26 21.49
C LEU A 68 -27.87 3.78 22.52
N THR A 69 -29.01 3.26 22.06
CA THR A 69 -30.12 2.74 22.88
C THR A 69 -29.66 1.67 23.88
N GLU A 70 -28.48 1.09 23.67
CA GLU A 70 -27.76 0.26 24.63
C GLU A 70 -26.29 0.69 24.73
N PRO A 71 -25.75 0.86 25.95
CA PRO A 71 -24.33 1.10 26.17
C PRO A 71 -23.52 -0.06 25.57
N TRP A 72 -22.52 0.26 24.76
CA TRP A 72 -21.56 -0.74 24.31
C TRP A 72 -20.84 -1.33 25.53
N THR A 73 -21.01 -2.63 25.78
CA THR A 73 -20.30 -3.37 26.83
C THR A 73 -19.25 -4.30 26.21
N PRO A 74 -18.06 -4.46 26.82
CA PRO A 74 -17.00 -5.35 26.33
C PRO A 74 -17.44 -6.80 26.10
N ASP A 75 -18.49 -7.24 26.79
CA ASP A 75 -19.06 -8.59 26.70
C ASP A 75 -19.76 -8.87 25.36
N ARG A 76 -20.04 -7.82 24.57
CA ARG A 76 -20.66 -7.93 23.24
C ARG A 76 -19.65 -8.10 22.10
N LEU A 77 -18.36 -8.18 22.41
CA LEU A 77 -17.37 -8.53 21.40
C LEU A 77 -17.58 -10.00 21.03
N THR A 78 -18.22 -10.26 19.87
CA THR A 78 -18.16 -11.59 19.25
C THR A 78 -16.70 -12.00 19.19
N THR A 79 -16.37 -13.21 19.62
CA THR A 79 -15.01 -13.75 19.54
C THR A 79 -14.52 -13.52 18.12
N ALA A 80 -13.58 -12.60 17.95
CA ALA A 80 -13.10 -12.26 16.61
C ALA A 80 -12.55 -13.54 16.00
N ASP A 81 -12.99 -13.88 14.78
CA ASP A 81 -12.45 -15.03 14.06
C ASP A 81 -10.93 -14.96 14.12
N ASP A 82 -10.32 -16.09 14.47
CA ASP A 82 -8.87 -16.16 14.59
C ASP A 82 -8.23 -15.66 13.30
N PRO A 83 -7.28 -14.71 13.37
CA PRO A 83 -6.66 -14.16 12.19
C PRO A 83 -6.03 -15.30 11.38
N ARG A 84 -6.54 -15.46 10.15
CA ARG A 84 -6.19 -16.57 9.25
C ARG A 84 -4.67 -16.83 9.27
N PRO A 85 -4.22 -18.07 9.54
CA PRO A 85 -2.81 -18.37 9.58
C PRO A 85 -2.17 -18.08 8.22
N ALA A 86 -1.02 -17.43 8.22
CA ALA A 86 -0.30 -17.10 7.00
C ALA A 86 0.01 -18.38 6.21
N ARG A 87 -0.35 -18.41 4.91
CA ARG A 87 -0.20 -19.60 4.05
C ARG A 87 0.93 -19.41 3.05
N TRP A 88 1.49 -20.52 2.59
CA TRP A 88 2.44 -20.53 1.47
C TRP A 88 1.83 -19.95 0.18
N SER A 89 0.52 -20.09 -0.03
CA SER A 89 -0.21 -19.45 -1.12
C SER A 89 -0.04 -17.92 -1.12
N ASP A 90 -0.01 -17.31 0.06
CA ASP A 90 0.11 -15.86 0.21
C ASP A 90 1.54 -15.39 -0.07
N LEU A 91 2.53 -16.27 0.11
CA LEU A 91 3.91 -15.99 -0.31
C LEU A 91 4.05 -16.11 -1.82
N ILE A 92 3.46 -17.14 -2.43
CA ILE A 92 3.48 -17.33 -3.88
C ILE A 92 2.79 -16.16 -4.58
N GLY A 93 1.64 -15.72 -4.06
CA GLY A 93 0.94 -14.53 -4.58
C GLY A 93 1.82 -13.29 -4.55
N ASP A 94 2.49 -13.03 -3.43
CA ASP A 94 3.44 -11.90 -3.33
C ASP A 94 4.62 -12.05 -4.30
N ILE A 95 5.19 -13.24 -4.45
CA ILE A 95 6.30 -13.50 -5.38
C ILE A 95 5.86 -13.23 -6.83
N VAL A 96 4.70 -13.75 -7.24
CA VAL A 96 4.16 -13.57 -8.59
C VAL A 96 3.87 -12.11 -8.86
N LEU A 97 3.27 -11.39 -7.90
CA LEU A 97 3.01 -9.97 -8.01
C LEU A 97 4.31 -9.17 -8.16
N VAL A 98 5.30 -9.44 -7.32
CA VAL A 98 6.62 -8.79 -7.39
C VAL A 98 7.30 -9.08 -8.74
N ALA A 99 7.28 -10.33 -9.20
CA ALA A 99 7.85 -10.71 -10.49
C ALA A 99 7.14 -9.98 -11.65
N ALA A 100 5.81 -9.89 -11.61
CA ALA A 100 5.04 -9.14 -12.59
C ALA A 100 5.37 -7.63 -12.58
N LEU A 101 5.54 -7.03 -11.40
CA LEU A 101 5.94 -5.63 -11.26
C LEU A 101 7.37 -5.39 -11.81
N ILE A 102 8.31 -6.29 -11.52
CA ILE A 102 9.66 -6.22 -12.09
C ILE A 102 9.58 -6.36 -13.61
N ALA A 103 8.84 -7.34 -14.14
CA ALA A 103 8.66 -7.52 -15.57
C ALA A 103 8.04 -6.28 -16.23
N ALA A 104 7.02 -5.68 -15.62
CA ALA A 104 6.44 -4.42 -16.07
C ALA A 104 7.45 -3.27 -16.05
N LEU A 105 8.30 -3.20 -15.01
CA LEU A 105 9.36 -2.19 -14.87
C LEU A 105 10.45 -2.32 -15.95
N PHE A 106 10.76 -3.54 -16.39
CA PHE A 106 11.63 -3.77 -17.55
C PHE A 106 10.91 -3.48 -18.87
N ALA A 107 9.64 -3.88 -19.00
CA ALA A 107 8.85 -3.67 -20.20
C ALA A 107 8.64 -2.18 -20.51
N GLN A 108 8.40 -1.33 -19.50
CA GLN A 108 8.30 0.12 -19.73
C GLN A 108 9.58 0.76 -20.26
N ARG A 109 10.76 0.14 -20.05
CA ARG A 109 12.03 0.68 -20.54
C ARG A 109 12.13 0.53 -22.06
N THR A 110 11.53 -0.52 -22.61
CA THR A 110 11.57 -0.82 -24.06
C THR A 110 10.30 -0.37 -24.79
N LEU A 111 9.16 -0.31 -24.11
CA LEU A 111 7.85 0.03 -24.66
C LEU A 111 7.39 1.45 -24.28
N SER A 112 8.32 2.41 -24.16
CA SER A 112 7.90 3.76 -23.77
C SER A 112 7.05 4.42 -24.86
N PRO A 113 5.85 4.93 -24.52
CA PRO A 113 4.94 5.56 -25.48
C PRO A 113 5.33 6.99 -25.87
N VAL A 114 6.32 7.58 -25.19
CA VAL A 114 6.86 8.91 -25.53
C VAL A 114 8.09 8.71 -26.38
N THR A 115 8.05 9.19 -27.61
CA THR A 115 9.20 9.16 -28.54
C THR A 115 9.82 10.54 -28.63
N THR A 116 11.16 10.62 -28.73
CA THR A 116 11.85 11.86 -29.06
C THR A 116 11.42 12.39 -30.43
N THR A 117 11.79 13.62 -30.77
CA THR A 117 11.64 14.19 -32.12
C THR A 117 12.28 13.33 -33.22
N GLU A 118 13.20 12.43 -32.87
CA GLU A 118 13.85 11.46 -33.75
C GLU A 118 13.21 10.06 -33.72
N GLY A 119 12.10 9.87 -33.00
CA GLY A 119 11.36 8.60 -32.93
C GLY A 119 11.90 7.58 -31.92
N ALA A 120 12.90 7.92 -31.10
CA ALA A 120 13.46 7.01 -30.10
C ALA A 120 12.61 6.99 -28.82
N PRO A 121 12.28 5.83 -28.23
CA PRO A 121 11.48 5.74 -27.01
C PRO A 121 12.22 6.34 -25.81
N VAL A 122 11.61 7.34 -25.17
CA VAL A 122 12.12 8.04 -23.98
C VAL A 122 11.71 7.26 -22.73
N PRO A 123 12.63 6.62 -21.99
CA PRO A 123 12.26 5.83 -20.82
C PRO A 123 11.59 6.69 -19.74
N ILE A 124 10.51 6.17 -19.15
CA ILE A 124 9.70 6.86 -18.14
C ILE A 124 10.52 7.10 -16.85
N VAL A 125 11.25 6.06 -16.43
CA VAL A 125 12.13 6.09 -15.26
C VAL A 125 13.52 6.61 -15.67
N ASP A 126 14.13 7.45 -14.84
CA ASP A 126 15.47 7.99 -15.08
C ASP A 126 16.48 6.84 -15.31
N PRO A 127 17.18 6.81 -16.46
CA PRO A 127 18.20 5.81 -16.76
C PRO A 127 19.29 5.68 -15.68
N ALA A 128 19.62 6.77 -14.97
CA ALA A 128 20.62 6.78 -13.91
C ALA A 128 20.25 5.86 -12.73
N LEU A 129 18.95 5.65 -12.50
CA LEU A 129 18.46 4.76 -11.43
C LEU A 129 18.82 3.30 -11.67
N TRP A 130 19.00 2.90 -12.94
CA TRP A 130 19.29 1.51 -13.30
C TRP A 130 20.70 1.07 -12.89
N ALA A 131 21.63 2.01 -12.73
CA ALA A 131 23.01 1.70 -12.34
C ALA A 131 23.10 1.19 -10.90
N PHE A 132 22.24 1.69 -10.00
CA PHE A 132 22.35 1.42 -8.57
C PHE A 132 21.00 1.21 -7.88
N TRP A 133 20.06 2.14 -8.05
CA TRP A 133 18.81 2.16 -7.31
C TRP A 133 17.87 1.00 -7.65
N ILE A 134 17.70 0.66 -8.93
CA ILE A 134 16.85 -0.47 -9.33
C ILE A 134 17.38 -1.82 -8.79
N PRO A 135 18.67 -2.18 -9.00
CA PRO A 135 19.25 -3.37 -8.37
C PRO A 135 19.11 -3.36 -6.84
N TYR A 136 19.33 -2.21 -6.20
CA TYR A 136 19.17 -2.03 -4.76
C TYR A 136 17.75 -2.35 -4.28
N PHE A 137 16.71 -1.79 -4.90
CA PHE A 137 15.32 -2.05 -4.52
C PHE A 137 14.91 -3.51 -4.77
N ILE A 138 15.37 -4.11 -5.87
CA ILE A 138 15.16 -5.53 -6.15
C ILE A 138 15.77 -6.38 -5.02
N ALA A 139 17.00 -6.09 -4.62
CA ALA A 139 17.67 -6.81 -3.53
C ALA A 139 16.90 -6.67 -2.20
N VAL A 140 16.43 -5.48 -1.86
CA VAL A 140 15.62 -5.24 -0.65
C VAL A 140 14.33 -6.06 -0.70
N ILE A 141 13.61 -6.06 -1.82
CA ILE A 141 12.36 -6.83 -1.98
C ILE A 141 12.61 -8.33 -1.83
N VAL A 142 13.67 -8.85 -2.45
CA VAL A 142 14.06 -10.26 -2.30
C VAL A 142 14.34 -10.59 -0.84
N LEU A 143 15.05 -9.71 -0.12
CA LEU A 143 15.34 -9.92 1.29
C LEU A 143 14.06 -9.89 2.16
N VAL A 144 13.07 -9.06 1.81
CA VAL A 144 11.76 -9.04 2.48
C VAL A 144 11.06 -10.39 2.29
N LEU A 145 11.05 -10.92 1.07
CA LEU A 145 10.46 -12.23 0.76
C LEU A 145 11.16 -13.37 1.51
N LEU A 146 12.49 -13.32 1.64
CA LEU A 146 13.26 -14.28 2.43
C LEU A 146 12.89 -14.24 3.92
N VAL A 147 12.79 -13.05 4.52
CA VAL A 147 12.34 -12.90 5.91
C VAL A 147 10.91 -13.44 6.08
N LYS A 148 10.01 -13.19 5.12
CA LYS A 148 8.65 -13.74 5.12
C LYS A 148 8.65 -15.27 5.04
N ALA A 149 9.47 -15.85 4.17
CA ALA A 149 9.62 -17.29 4.02
C ALA A 149 10.18 -17.97 5.29
N VAL A 150 11.19 -17.36 5.93
CA VAL A 150 11.75 -17.83 7.21
C VAL A 150 10.69 -17.78 8.31
N GLY A 151 9.90 -16.70 8.39
CA GLY A 151 8.79 -16.58 9.33
C GLY A 151 7.70 -17.65 9.13
N LEU A 152 7.37 -17.98 7.88
CA LEU A 152 6.44 -19.07 7.54
C LEU A 152 6.97 -20.44 7.98
N ARG A 153 8.28 -20.68 7.84
CA ARG A 153 8.91 -21.94 8.25
C ARG A 153 8.94 -22.11 9.78
N GLN A 154 9.17 -21.03 10.52
CA GLN A 154 9.30 -21.09 11.97
C GLN A 154 7.95 -21.26 12.70
N ARG A 155 6.82 -20.96 12.06
CA ARG A 155 5.43 -21.03 12.59
C ARG A 155 5.18 -20.33 13.95
N ARG A 156 6.21 -19.74 14.55
CA ARG A 156 6.21 -19.04 15.84
C ARG A 156 6.60 -17.60 15.59
N TRP A 157 5.89 -16.67 16.24
CA TRP A 157 6.25 -15.27 16.21
C TRP A 157 7.53 -15.06 17.01
N THR A 158 8.54 -14.46 16.38
CA THR A 158 9.82 -14.15 17.02
C THR A 158 10.08 -12.66 16.89
N ALA A 159 10.29 -11.97 18.01
CA ALA A 159 10.73 -10.57 18.03
C ALA A 159 11.84 -10.23 17.00
N PRO A 160 12.88 -11.07 16.79
CA PRO A 160 13.90 -10.80 15.77
C PRO A 160 13.36 -10.75 14.33
N THR A 161 12.37 -11.58 13.96
CA THR A 161 11.81 -11.53 12.60
C THR A 161 10.95 -10.28 12.38
N ALA A 162 10.26 -9.81 13.42
CA ALA A 162 9.52 -8.54 13.38
C ALA A 162 10.47 -7.34 13.25
N LEU A 163 11.58 -7.34 13.97
CA LEU A 163 12.60 -6.30 13.90
C LEU A 163 13.30 -6.29 12.52
N ALA A 164 13.67 -7.46 12.00
CA ALA A 164 14.27 -7.58 10.67
C ALA A 164 13.33 -7.04 9.58
N ARG A 165 12.04 -7.40 9.63
CA ARG A 165 11.04 -6.89 8.68
C ARG A 165 10.88 -5.38 8.77
N THR A 166 10.89 -4.84 9.99
CA THR A 166 10.83 -3.39 10.26
C THR A 166 12.04 -2.68 9.65
N ALA A 167 13.24 -3.17 9.92
CA ALA A 167 14.48 -2.62 9.39
C ALA A 167 14.49 -2.63 7.85
N LEU A 168 14.14 -3.76 7.23
CA LEU A 168 14.05 -3.85 5.76
C LEU A 168 13.03 -2.89 5.17
N THR A 169 11.88 -2.73 5.83
CA THR A 169 10.85 -1.81 5.37
C THR A 169 11.38 -0.38 5.38
N LEU A 170 12.11 0.02 6.43
CA LEU A 170 12.74 1.34 6.51
C LEU A 170 13.85 1.50 5.47
N VAL A 171 14.70 0.49 5.29
CA VAL A 171 15.77 0.47 4.29
C VAL A 171 15.21 0.60 2.87
N GLY A 172 14.03 0.05 2.56
CA GLY A 172 13.35 0.30 1.29
C GLY A 172 12.65 1.65 1.23
N THR A 173 11.96 2.05 2.31
CA THR A 173 11.09 3.23 2.32
C THR A 173 11.89 4.53 2.29
N VAL A 174 12.90 4.66 3.14
CA VAL A 174 13.65 5.91 3.34
C VAL A 174 14.32 6.38 2.05
N PRO A 175 15.07 5.53 1.32
CA PRO A 175 15.70 5.94 0.08
C PRO A 175 14.70 6.21 -1.03
N LEU A 176 13.57 5.48 -1.05
CA LEU A 176 12.50 5.73 -2.01
C LEU A 176 11.85 7.09 -1.77
N ALA A 177 11.54 7.44 -0.52
CA ALA A 177 11.02 8.76 -0.15
C ALA A 177 12.00 9.87 -0.54
N TRP A 178 13.30 9.65 -0.33
CA TRP A 178 14.37 10.56 -0.74
C TRP A 178 14.42 10.76 -2.26
N LEU A 179 14.32 9.68 -3.05
CA LEU A 179 14.27 9.75 -4.50
C LEU A 179 13.06 10.53 -5.02
N PHE A 180 11.88 10.29 -4.44
CA PHE A 180 10.68 11.05 -4.76
C PHE A 180 10.82 12.54 -4.40
N TRP A 181 11.45 12.84 -3.26
CA TRP A 181 11.74 14.22 -2.85
C TRP A 181 12.64 14.95 -3.86
N GLN A 182 13.64 14.24 -4.40
CA GLN A 182 14.55 14.80 -5.39
C GLN A 182 13.94 14.86 -6.80
N ALA A 183 12.72 14.36 -7.00
CA ALA A 183 12.08 14.21 -8.31
C ALA A 183 12.89 13.40 -9.34
N GLN A 184 13.92 12.67 -8.90
CA GLN A 184 14.81 11.89 -9.77
C GLN A 184 14.18 10.58 -10.27
N VAL A 185 12.96 10.25 -9.81
CA VAL A 185 12.28 9.00 -10.21
C VAL A 185 11.88 9.03 -11.67
N LEU A 186 11.47 10.21 -12.16
CA LEU A 186 10.99 10.39 -13.52
C LEU A 186 12.06 11.06 -14.36
N ASN A 187 12.19 10.60 -15.60
CA ASN A 187 13.14 11.16 -16.53
C ASN A 187 12.82 12.64 -16.80
N HIS A 188 13.79 13.53 -16.54
CA HIS A 188 13.65 14.98 -16.80
C HIS A 188 13.37 15.31 -18.28
N ALA A 189 13.62 14.39 -19.21
CA ALA A 189 13.23 14.57 -20.60
C ALA A 189 11.69 14.61 -20.81
N LEU A 190 10.91 14.02 -19.88
CA LEU A 190 9.44 13.97 -19.98
C LEU A 190 8.77 15.30 -19.62
N THR A 191 9.43 16.15 -18.84
CA THR A 191 8.85 17.41 -18.35
C THR A 191 8.79 18.51 -19.40
N HIS A 192 9.48 18.36 -20.53
CA HIS A 192 9.51 19.38 -21.59
C HIS A 192 8.22 19.39 -22.44
N ASP A 193 7.53 18.25 -22.60
CA ASP A 193 6.32 18.15 -23.44
C ASP A 193 5.01 17.98 -22.65
N THR A 194 5.05 17.46 -21.41
CA THR A 194 3.82 17.05 -20.68
C THR A 194 3.34 18.03 -19.61
N GLY A 195 3.98 19.19 -19.47
CA GLY A 195 3.48 20.34 -18.71
C GLY A 195 3.29 20.19 -17.19
N ALA A 196 3.37 18.99 -16.59
CA ALA A 196 2.97 18.81 -15.19
C ALA A 196 3.56 17.59 -14.46
N LEU A 197 4.70 17.03 -14.89
CA LEU A 197 5.39 15.96 -14.14
C LEU A 197 6.45 16.53 -13.18
N PRO A 198 6.71 15.86 -12.04
CA PRO A 198 6.93 16.47 -10.74
C PRO A 198 8.19 17.32 -10.72
N ALA A 199 8.02 18.64 -10.64
CA ALA A 199 9.08 19.51 -10.19
C ALA A 199 9.50 19.12 -8.76
N ARG A 200 10.76 19.34 -8.41
CA ARG A 200 11.28 19.15 -7.04
C ARG A 200 10.40 19.94 -6.05
N GLY A 201 9.80 19.26 -5.07
CA GLY A 201 8.84 19.86 -4.13
C GLY A 201 7.39 19.97 -4.64
N SER A 202 7.06 19.37 -5.79
CA SER A 202 5.69 19.25 -6.29
C SER A 202 4.78 18.55 -5.28
N TRP A 203 3.52 18.96 -5.23
CA TRP A 203 2.47 18.32 -4.42
C TRP A 203 2.32 16.83 -4.74
N ILE A 204 2.63 16.40 -5.98
CA ILE A 204 2.63 14.99 -6.40
C ILE A 204 3.69 14.18 -5.64
N ALA A 205 4.90 14.75 -5.46
CA ALA A 205 5.98 14.10 -4.71
C ALA A 205 5.60 13.99 -3.23
N TRP A 206 5.03 15.05 -2.65
CA TRP A 206 4.52 15.03 -1.27
C TRP A 206 3.41 14.00 -1.06
N LEU A 207 2.49 13.86 -2.02
CA LEU A 207 1.45 12.82 -1.97
C LEU A 207 2.05 11.41 -2.03
N ALA A 208 3.00 11.16 -2.94
CA ALA A 208 3.68 9.87 -3.01
C ALA A 208 4.38 9.52 -1.69
N ILE A 209 5.07 10.49 -1.08
CA ILE A 209 5.73 10.34 0.23
C ILE A 209 4.70 10.07 1.33
N MET A 210 3.57 10.78 1.34
CA MET A 210 2.52 10.59 2.34
C MET A 210 1.90 9.19 2.26
N VAL A 211 1.61 8.71 1.04
CA VAL A 211 1.07 7.37 0.82
C VAL A 211 2.07 6.30 1.25
N LEU A 212 3.32 6.48 0.83
CA LEU A 212 4.42 5.61 1.24
C LEU A 212 4.54 5.57 2.77
N ALA A 213 4.49 6.73 3.44
CA ALA A 213 4.52 6.82 4.89
C ALA A 213 3.33 6.10 5.55
N LEU A 214 2.11 6.28 5.03
CA LEU A 214 0.90 5.62 5.56
C LEU A 214 1.00 4.09 5.43
N VAL A 215 1.45 3.59 4.28
CA VAL A 215 1.66 2.15 4.05
C VAL A 215 2.75 1.62 4.98
N THR A 216 3.85 2.35 5.14
CA THR A 216 4.94 1.96 6.05
C THR A 216 4.46 1.93 7.49
N ILE A 217 3.76 2.96 7.97
CA ILE A 217 3.17 2.98 9.31
C ILE A 217 2.21 1.80 9.51
N GLY A 218 1.31 1.55 8.55
CA GLY A 218 0.39 0.41 8.61
C GLY A 218 1.12 -0.93 8.70
N SER A 219 2.18 -1.11 7.91
CA SER A 219 3.00 -2.33 7.91
C SER A 219 3.76 -2.53 9.23
N LEU A 220 4.23 -1.45 9.85
CA LEU A 220 4.89 -1.46 11.16
C LEU A 220 3.88 -1.79 12.26
N LEU A 221 2.69 -1.19 12.24
CA LEU A 221 1.65 -1.51 13.22
C LEU A 221 1.24 -2.99 13.14
N GLN A 222 1.16 -3.55 11.94
CA GLN A 222 0.87 -4.98 11.76
C GLN A 222 2.03 -5.89 12.21
N SER A 223 3.30 -5.47 12.05
CA SER A 223 4.45 -6.29 12.47
C SER A 223 4.58 -6.38 13.99
N TRP A 224 4.20 -5.31 14.70
CA TRP A 224 4.31 -5.19 16.15
C TRP A 224 3.04 -5.55 16.94
N ARG A 225 1.90 -5.79 16.28
CA ARG A 225 0.70 -6.29 16.96
C ARG A 225 1.00 -7.64 17.62
N PRO A 226 0.96 -7.76 18.96
CA PRO A 226 1.21 -9.02 19.63
C PRO A 226 0.14 -10.03 19.23
N ARG A 227 0.54 -11.18 18.67
CA ARG A 227 -0.31 -12.37 18.60
C ARG A 227 -0.41 -13.00 20.00
N ASN A 228 -0.96 -12.26 20.96
CA ASN A 228 -1.21 -12.77 22.30
C ASN A 228 -2.65 -13.27 22.39
N ARG A 229 -2.82 -14.59 22.48
CA ARG A 229 -3.61 -15.30 23.51
C ARG A 229 -3.82 -16.77 23.13
N HIS A 230 -2.77 -17.58 23.23
CA HIS A 230 -2.93 -19.03 23.38
C HIS A 230 -2.01 -19.52 24.50
N ARG A 231 -2.36 -19.21 25.76
CA ARG A 231 -1.86 -19.95 26.94
C ARG A 231 -2.53 -19.60 28.28
N ALA A 232 -3.77 -19.14 28.28
CA ALA A 232 -4.55 -18.99 29.51
C ALA A 232 -5.96 -19.55 29.24
N GLY A 233 -6.09 -20.87 29.38
CA GLY A 233 -7.35 -21.59 29.18
C GLY A 233 -7.23 -23.09 29.44
N ASP A 234 -6.11 -23.55 29.99
CA ASP A 234 -5.90 -24.96 30.39
C ASP A 234 -5.56 -25.03 31.89
N THR A 235 -6.24 -24.20 32.68
CA THR A 235 -6.29 -24.33 34.14
C THR A 235 -7.76 -24.24 34.54
N ASP A 236 -8.26 -25.37 35.05
CA ASP A 236 -9.54 -25.60 35.71
C ASP A 236 -10.83 -25.62 34.87
N THR A 237 -11.27 -26.84 34.53
CA THR A 237 -12.61 -27.37 34.91
C THR A 237 -12.57 -28.90 34.87
N GLY A 238 -11.74 -29.49 35.73
CA GLY A 238 -11.53 -30.93 35.84
C GLY A 238 -11.61 -31.45 37.29
N SER A 239 -12.64 -31.06 38.04
CA SER A 239 -13.12 -31.80 39.22
C SER A 239 -14.58 -31.43 39.46
N LEU A 240 -15.49 -32.12 38.77
CA LEU A 240 -16.33 -33.17 39.34
C LEU A 240 -17.13 -32.70 40.56
N HIS A 241 -18.33 -32.22 40.26
CA HIS A 241 -19.52 -32.45 41.05
C HIS A 241 -19.57 -33.91 41.55
N ALA A 242 -19.31 -34.12 42.83
CA ALA A 242 -19.83 -35.25 43.59
C ALA A 242 -20.90 -34.69 44.53
N GLY A 243 -22.14 -34.63 44.04
CA GLY A 243 -23.33 -34.45 44.87
C GLY A 243 -23.69 -35.79 45.55
N PRO A 244 -24.31 -35.76 46.73
CA PRO A 244 -24.45 -36.93 47.59
C PRO A 244 -25.63 -37.79 47.15
N GLU A 245 -25.42 -39.11 47.03
CA GLU A 245 -26.52 -40.07 47.00
C GLU A 245 -26.48 -40.97 48.25
N ARG A 246 -27.52 -40.77 49.07
CA ARG A 246 -28.16 -41.67 50.05
C ARG A 246 -27.42 -42.04 51.33
#